data_AF-A0A0F5JTM6-F1
#
_entry.id   AF-A0A0F5JTM6-F1
#
_cell.length_a   1.000
_cell.length_b   1.000
_cell.length_c   1.000
_cell.angle_alpha   90.00
_cell.angle_beta   90.00
_cell.angle_gamma   90.00
#
_symmetry.space_group_name_H-M   'P 1'
#
loop_
_entity.id
_entity.type
_entity.pdbx_description
1 polymer ?
#
loop_
_entity_poly.entity_id
_entity_poly.type
_entity_poly.pdbx_seq_one_letter_code
_entity_poly.pdbx_strand_id
1 'polypeptide(L)'
;MVRLAEAHALSGGESYMYRYEQASAEAPFEGFAVHASELPMVWMNFREPFLSMLYRETPALDAFARMIHETWVTFMRDGKPSIRLCPPGPASS
;
A
#
# COMPACT_ATOMS: atom_id res chain seq x y z
N MET A 1 5.38 -8.08 -11.73
CA MET A 1 6.20 -7.03 -11.08
C MET A 1 7.44 -7.57 -10.37
N VAL A 2 7.40 -8.72 -9.69
CA VAL A 2 8.57 -9.33 -9.00
C VAL A 2 9.80 -9.46 -9.91
N ARG A 3 9.66 -10.12 -11.08
CA ARG A 3 10.79 -10.32 -12.03
C ARG A 3 11.44 -9.03 -12.51
N LEU A 4 10.67 -7.94 -12.61
CA LEU A 4 11.20 -6.63 -13.00
C LEU A 4 12.04 -6.02 -11.87
N ALA A 5 11.53 -6.08 -10.63
CA ALA A 5 12.27 -5.63 -9.46
C ALA A 5 13.56 -6.44 -9.26
N GLU A 6 13.49 -7.76 -9.45
CA GLU A 6 14.68 -8.64 -9.42
C GLU A 6 15.71 -8.26 -10.47
N ALA A 7 15.29 -8.06 -11.73
CA ALA A 7 16.19 -7.67 -12.81
C ALA A 7 16.84 -6.29 -12.55
N HIS A 8 16.08 -5.33 -12.01
CA HIS A 8 16.59 -4.02 -11.62
C HIS A 8 17.62 -4.14 -10.49
N ALA A 9 17.33 -4.95 -9.46
CA ALA A 9 18.26 -5.24 -8.37
C ALA A 9 19.55 -5.93 -8.84
N LEU A 10 19.43 -6.93 -9.72
CA LEU A 10 20.57 -7.62 -10.33
C LEU A 10 21.43 -6.70 -11.20
N SER A 11 20.86 -5.61 -11.72
CA SER A 11 21.57 -4.58 -12.48
C SER A 11 22.20 -3.50 -11.59
N GLY A 12 22.15 -3.66 -10.26
CA GLY A 12 22.74 -2.73 -9.29
C GLY A 12 21.79 -1.63 -8.78
N GLY A 13 20.51 -1.66 -9.14
CA GLY A 13 19.51 -0.70 -8.68
C GLY A 13 18.93 -1.03 -7.30
N GLU A 14 18.73 -0.03 -6.44
CA GLU A 14 18.00 -0.22 -5.18
C GLU A 14 16.49 -0.37 -5.51
N SER A 15 15.88 -1.48 -5.07
CA SER A 15 14.52 -1.84 -5.44
C SER A 15 13.65 -2.07 -4.21
N TYR A 16 12.43 -1.54 -4.23
CA TYR A 16 11.46 -1.68 -3.16
C TYR A 16 10.15 -2.24 -3.71
N MET A 17 9.54 -3.17 -3.00
CA MET A 17 8.28 -3.79 -3.38
C MET A 17 7.41 -3.99 -2.14
N TYR A 18 6.11 -3.81 -2.29
CA TYR A 18 5.13 -4.13 -1.25
C TYR A 18 3.95 -4.90 -1.85
N ARG A 19 3.24 -5.63 -0.98
CA ARG A 19 1.96 -6.28 -1.30
C ARG A 19 0.87 -5.52 -0.55
N TYR A 20 -0.11 -5.00 -1.29
CA TYR A 20 -1.27 -4.33 -0.73
C TYR A 20 -2.38 -5.33 -0.50
N GLU A 21 -2.93 -5.38 0.72
CA GLU A 21 -3.92 -6.38 1.13
C GLU A 21 -5.14 -5.78 1.83
N GLN A 22 -5.28 -4.45 1.87
CA GLN A 22 -6.47 -3.83 2.42
C GLN A 22 -7.66 -4.19 1.52
N ALA A 23 -8.55 -5.01 2.07
CA ALA A 23 -9.74 -5.47 1.38
C ALA A 23 -10.76 -4.34 1.20
N SER A 24 -11.48 -4.40 0.09
CA SER A 24 -12.65 -3.58 -0.14
C SER A 24 -13.75 -3.94 0.86
N ALA A 25 -14.48 -2.94 1.31
CA ALA A 25 -15.63 -3.08 2.19
C ALA A 25 -16.97 -3.24 1.45
N GLU A 26 -16.97 -3.17 0.11
CA GLU A 26 -18.20 -3.09 -0.68
C GLU A 26 -18.31 -4.18 -1.74
N ALA A 27 -19.52 -4.71 -1.90
CA ALA A 27 -19.87 -5.63 -2.97
C ALA A 27 -19.71 -4.96 -4.36
N PRO A 28 -19.33 -5.71 -5.41
CA PRO A 28 -19.14 -7.17 -5.45
C PRO A 28 -17.74 -7.62 -5.01
N PHE A 29 -16.89 -6.72 -4.53
CA PHE A 29 -15.48 -7.01 -4.25
C PHE A 29 -15.14 -7.07 -2.77
N GLU A 30 -16.15 -7.18 -1.91
CA GLU A 30 -15.98 -7.30 -0.47
C GLU A 30 -14.99 -8.43 -0.14
N GLY A 31 -13.99 -8.12 0.69
CA GLY A 31 -12.94 -9.08 1.06
C GLY A 31 -11.75 -9.16 0.10
N PHE A 32 -11.79 -8.47 -1.05
CA PHE A 32 -10.68 -8.45 -2.01
C PHE A 32 -9.97 -7.09 -2.03
N ALA A 33 -8.64 -7.12 -2.14
CA ALA A 33 -7.88 -5.94 -2.55
C ALA A 33 -8.02 -5.77 -4.07
N VAL A 34 -8.73 -4.72 -4.49
CA VAL A 34 -9.02 -4.49 -5.92
C VAL A 34 -7.95 -3.63 -6.58
N HIS A 35 -7.86 -3.71 -7.91
CA HIS A 35 -6.94 -2.91 -8.69
C HIS A 35 -7.10 -1.41 -8.37
N ALA A 36 -5.98 -0.71 -8.13
CA ALA A 36 -5.93 0.72 -7.82
C ALA A 36 -6.57 1.14 -6.48
N SER A 37 -6.97 0.20 -5.62
CA SER A 37 -7.51 0.52 -4.29
C SER A 37 -6.47 1.04 -3.30
N GLU A 38 -5.18 0.99 -3.62
CA GLU A 38 -4.14 1.63 -2.83
C GLU A 38 -4.02 3.14 -3.11
N LEU A 39 -4.50 3.63 -4.27
CA LEU A 39 -4.34 5.03 -4.64
C LEU A 39 -4.98 5.97 -3.60
N PRO A 40 -6.20 5.74 -3.11
CA PRO A 40 -6.76 6.68 -2.14
C PRO A 40 -5.98 6.81 -0.81
N MET A 41 -5.18 5.78 -0.47
CA MET A 41 -4.28 5.80 0.70
C MET A 41 -3.03 6.64 0.42
N VAL A 42 -2.43 6.46 -0.75
CA VAL A 42 -1.20 7.18 -1.14
C VAL A 42 -1.46 8.68 -1.28
N TRP A 43 -2.66 9.10 -1.72
CA TRP A 43 -3.04 10.50 -1.94
C TRP A 43 -3.79 11.10 -0.75
N MET A 44 -4.05 10.33 0.31
CA MET A 44 -4.81 10.76 1.49
C MET A 44 -6.21 11.31 1.17
N ASN A 45 -6.88 10.77 0.15
CA ASN A 45 -8.22 11.20 -0.30
C ASN A 45 -9.25 10.05 -0.25
N PHE A 46 -9.01 9.01 0.54
CA PHE A 46 -9.92 7.86 0.75
C PHE A 46 -11.28 8.20 1.36
N ARG A 47 -11.52 9.46 1.75
CA ARG A 47 -12.82 9.97 2.24
C ARG A 47 -13.66 10.65 1.14
N GLU A 48 -13.11 10.82 -0.06
CA GLU A 48 -13.86 11.38 -1.19
C GLU A 48 -15.06 10.48 -1.54
N PRO A 49 -16.24 11.03 -1.92
CA PRO A 49 -17.49 10.28 -2.03
C PRO A 49 -17.43 9.01 -2.89
N PHE A 50 -16.64 9.02 -3.97
CA PHE A 50 -16.49 7.86 -4.86
C PHE A 50 -15.43 6.85 -4.40
N LEU A 51 -14.59 7.23 -3.44
CA LEU A 51 -13.48 6.41 -2.96
C LEU A 51 -13.79 5.82 -1.59
N SER A 52 -14.57 6.53 -0.76
CA SER A 52 -14.94 6.08 0.59
C SER A 52 -15.74 4.79 0.58
N MET A 53 -16.49 4.54 -0.50
CA MET A 53 -17.26 3.30 -0.69
C MET A 53 -16.36 2.05 -0.65
N LEU A 54 -15.09 2.16 -1.06
CA LEU A 54 -14.14 1.06 -1.04
C LEU A 54 -13.70 0.65 0.37
N TYR A 55 -13.90 1.48 1.39
CA TYR A 55 -13.30 1.26 2.70
C TYR A 55 -14.32 1.39 3.83
N ARG A 56 -14.11 0.57 4.87
CA ARG A 56 -14.77 0.79 6.15
C ARG A 56 -13.96 1.80 6.94
N GLU A 57 -14.50 3.01 7.12
CA GLU A 57 -13.84 4.03 7.94
C GLU A 57 -13.65 3.54 9.37
N THR A 58 -12.39 3.43 9.78
CA THR A 58 -11.97 3.05 11.12
C THR A 58 -10.72 3.84 11.49
N PRO A 59 -10.42 4.06 12.79
CA PRO A 59 -9.15 4.65 13.20
C PRO A 59 -7.92 3.89 12.68
N ALA A 60 -8.04 2.58 12.48
CA ALA A 60 -6.99 1.75 11.89
C ALA A 60 -6.75 2.08 10.41
N LEU A 61 -7.81 2.37 9.64
CA LEU A 61 -7.70 2.81 8.25
C LEU A 61 -6.98 4.16 8.16
N ASP A 62 -7.29 5.12 9.05
CA ASP A 62 -6.61 6.41 9.09
C ASP A 62 -5.10 6.25 9.35
N ALA A 63 -4.74 5.40 10.32
CA ALA A 63 -3.34 5.12 10.63
C ALA A 63 -2.62 4.42 9.46
N PHE A 64 -3.31 3.49 8.78
CA PHE A 64 -2.80 2.81 7.61
C PHE A 64 -2.59 3.77 6.43
N ALA A 65 -3.56 4.63 6.13
CA ALA A 65 -3.46 5.64 5.08
C ALA A 65 -2.26 6.58 5.31
N ARG A 66 -2.09 7.07 6.55
CA ARG A 66 -0.95 7.91 6.93
C ARG A 66 0.38 7.18 6.72
N MET A 67 0.47 5.92 7.13
CA MET A 67 1.67 5.12 6.95
C MET A 67 2.02 4.93 5.47
N ILE A 68 1.04 4.56 4.63
CA ILE A 68 1.24 4.41 3.19
C ILE A 68 1.67 5.75 2.55
N HIS A 69 0.99 6.84 2.88
CA HIS A 69 1.33 8.17 2.39
C HIS A 69 2.75 8.60 2.79
N GLU A 70 3.11 8.45 4.08
CA GLU A 70 4.45 8.76 4.58
C GLU A 70 5.53 7.93 3.89
N THR A 71 5.27 6.64 3.61
CA THR A 71 6.21 5.80 2.87
C THR A 71 6.47 6.35 1.48
N TRP A 72 5.43 6.73 0.73
CA TRP A 72 5.61 7.32 -0.61
C TRP A 72 6.30 8.67 -0.55
N VAL A 73 5.95 9.54 0.41
CA VAL A 73 6.62 10.83 0.61
C VAL A 73 8.11 10.65 0.93
N THR A 74 8.44 9.70 1.81
CA THR A 74 9.84 9.40 2.18
C THR A 74 10.60 8.86 0.97
N PHE A 75 10.00 7.96 0.20
CA PHE A 75 10.63 7.45 -1.03
C PHE A 75 10.92 8.55 -2.04
N MET A 76 9.96 9.45 -2.29
CA MET A 76 10.17 10.59 -3.21
C MET A 76 11.24 11.56 -2.73
N ARG A 77 11.35 11.78 -1.42
CA ARG A 77 12.32 12.72 -0.84
C ARG A 77 13.73 12.13 -0.76
N ASP A 78 13.83 10.89 -0.29
CA ASP A 78 15.09 10.31 0.19
C ASP A 78 15.59 9.16 -0.71
N GLY A 79 14.80 8.77 -1.73
CA GLY A 79 15.06 7.57 -2.55
C GLY A 79 14.84 6.25 -1.82
N LYS A 80 14.42 6.30 -0.54
CA LYS A 80 14.21 5.13 0.33
C LYS A 80 12.88 5.26 1.07
N PRO A 81 12.02 4.23 1.04
CA PRO A 81 10.76 4.27 1.77
C PRO A 81 11.01 4.20 3.29
N SER A 82 10.08 4.75 4.07
CA SER A 82 10.07 4.49 5.51
C SER A 82 9.68 3.02 5.73
N ILE A 83 10.54 2.23 6.39
CA ILE A 83 10.44 0.76 6.57
C ILE A 83 9.18 0.32 7.37
N ARG A 84 8.28 1.24 7.74
CA ARG A 84 7.05 0.93 8.50
C ARG A 84 5.96 0.21 7.69
N LEU A 85 6.30 -0.35 6.52
CA LEU A 85 5.42 -1.21 5.72
C LEU A 85 5.43 -2.68 6.20
N CYS A 86 5.27 -2.98 7.49
CA CYS A 86 4.89 -4.33 7.95
C CYS A 86 4.62 -4.42 9.47
N PRO A 87 3.51 -5.03 9.91
CA PRO A 87 3.56 -6.04 10.96
C PRO A 87 3.86 -7.42 10.32
N PRO A 88 4.85 -8.19 10.83
CA PRO A 88 5.23 -9.47 10.25
C PRO A 88 4.11 -10.51 10.41
N GLY A 89 3.58 -11.02 9.30
CA GLY A 89 2.94 -12.35 9.26
C GLY A 89 4.02 -13.45 9.38
N PRO A 90 3.69 -14.64 9.88
CA PRO A 90 4.70 -15.60 10.31
C PRO A 90 5.52 -16.10 9.12
N ALA A 91 6.84 -16.16 9.31
CA ALA A 91 7.76 -16.79 8.38
C ALA A 91 7.30 -18.22 8.10
N SER A 92 7.11 -18.55 6.82
CA SER A 92 6.91 -19.92 6.36
C SER A 92 8.08 -20.79 6.84
N SER A 93 7.74 -21.87 7.56
CA SER A 93 8.66 -22.96 7.89
C SER A 93 8.91 -23.87 6.70
#